data_AF-A0A834XXA1-F1
#
_entry.id   AF-A0A834XXA1-F1
#
_cell.length_a   1.000
_cell.length_b   1.000
_cell.length_c   1.000
_cell.angle_alpha   90.00
_cell.angle_beta   90.00
_cell.angle_gamma   90.00
#
_symmetry.space_group_name_H-M   'P 1'
#
loop_
_entity.id
_entity.type
_entity.pdbx_description
1 polymer ?
#
loop_
_entity_poly.entity_id
_entity_poly.type
_entity_poly.pdbx_seq_one_letter_code
_entity_poly.pdbx_strand_id
1 'polypeptide(L)'
;MTAKVYQADHELETRVKKATERISENMHIVANEPSLAFYRLQEHVRKALPPMVEKRVEVLELKKQLQGHCYDVEYAVSAIKTMQDADKSFINTIELIKNSIHLKQQLKFEEQRRNKKDGQRDSMYKRLSAHIPTLDHLPDDISDVVRETANRVESMMNHARHTNELQRSNTTQN
;
A
#
# COMPACT_ATOMS: atom_id res chain seq x y z
N MET A 1 -59.84 -74.88 -75.98
CA MET A 1 -59.21 -74.02 -74.95
C MET A 1 -60.19 -72.91 -74.61
N THR A 2 -60.95 -73.04 -73.53
CA THR A 2 -61.92 -72.02 -73.09
C THR A 2 -61.19 -71.01 -72.20
N ALA A 3 -61.08 -69.77 -72.68
CA ALA A 3 -60.54 -68.66 -71.92
C ALA A 3 -61.44 -68.38 -70.70
N LYS A 4 -60.87 -68.43 -69.49
CA LYS A 4 -61.58 -67.98 -68.29
C LYS A 4 -61.75 -66.46 -68.39
N VAL A 5 -62.97 -66.03 -68.65
CA VAL A 5 -63.36 -64.62 -68.52
C VAL A 5 -63.27 -64.26 -67.04
N TYR A 6 -62.41 -63.31 -66.70
CA TYR A 6 -62.26 -62.82 -65.32
C TYR A 6 -63.54 -62.08 -64.94
N GLN A 7 -64.36 -62.66 -64.07
CA GLN A 7 -65.43 -61.94 -63.41
C GLN A 7 -64.80 -61.03 -62.35
N ALA A 8 -65.07 -59.73 -62.44
CA ALA A 8 -64.63 -58.77 -61.44
C ALA A 8 -65.23 -59.13 -60.08
N ASP A 9 -64.37 -59.45 -59.12
CA ASP A 9 -64.77 -59.70 -57.74
C ASP A 9 -65.09 -58.35 -57.08
N HIS A 10 -66.37 -58.02 -57.04
CA HIS A 10 -66.88 -56.77 -56.47
C HIS A 10 -66.54 -56.62 -54.98
N GLU A 11 -66.40 -57.73 -54.25
CA GLU A 11 -65.99 -57.70 -52.85
C GLU A 11 -64.51 -57.29 -52.74
N LEU A 12 -63.66 -57.85 -53.59
CA LEU A 12 -62.25 -57.48 -53.68
C LEU A 12 -62.08 -56.01 -54.06
N GLU A 13 -62.80 -55.51 -55.05
CA GLU A 13 -62.74 -54.10 -55.45
C GLU A 13 -63.13 -53.15 -54.30
N THR A 14 -64.18 -53.48 -53.56
CA THR A 14 -64.62 -52.70 -52.40
C THR A 14 -63.56 -52.67 -51.29
N ARG A 15 -62.95 -53.82 -51.01
CA ARG A 15 -61.87 -53.94 -50.01
C ARG A 15 -60.62 -53.16 -50.42
N VAL A 16 -60.23 -53.27 -51.69
CA VAL A 16 -59.08 -52.54 -52.26
C VAL A 16 -59.32 -51.04 -52.20
N LYS A 17 -60.50 -50.56 -52.61
CA LYS A 17 -60.86 -49.13 -52.54
C LYS A 17 -60.75 -48.60 -51.11
N LYS A 18 -61.33 -49.31 -50.14
CA LYS A 18 -61.29 -48.94 -48.72
C LYS A 18 -59.87 -48.95 -48.15
N ALA A 19 -59.03 -49.89 -48.58
CA ALA A 19 -57.62 -49.95 -48.18
C ALA A 19 -56.84 -48.75 -48.75
N THR A 20 -57.03 -48.43 -50.03
CA THR A 20 -56.37 -47.30 -50.70
C THR A 20 -56.77 -45.96 -50.09
N GLU A 21 -58.06 -45.76 -49.78
CA GLU A 21 -58.55 -44.54 -49.11
C GLU A 21 -57.89 -44.36 -47.73
N ARG A 22 -57.82 -45.43 -46.93
CA ARG A 22 -57.13 -45.41 -45.62
C ARG A 22 -55.64 -45.12 -45.73
N ILE A 23 -54.96 -45.70 -46.72
CA ILE A 23 -53.54 -45.44 -46.95
C ILE A 23 -53.32 -43.97 -47.34
N SER A 24 -54.16 -43.41 -48.22
CA SER A 24 -54.10 -42.02 -48.65
C SER A 24 -54.32 -41.05 -47.48
N GLU A 25 -55.33 -41.30 -46.64
CA GLU A 25 -55.63 -40.49 -45.45
C GLU A 25 -54.47 -40.52 -44.45
N ASN A 26 -53.98 -41.72 -44.12
CA ASN A 26 -52.84 -41.87 -43.22
C ASN A 26 -51.58 -41.17 -43.76
N MET A 27 -51.36 -41.19 -45.08
CA MET A 27 -50.23 -40.50 -45.69
C MET A 27 -50.35 -38.98 -45.56
N HIS A 28 -51.57 -38.42 -45.67
CA HIS A 28 -51.79 -37.00 -45.42
C HIS A 28 -51.58 -36.62 -43.95
N ILE A 29 -52.01 -37.46 -43.00
CA ILE A 29 -51.76 -37.26 -41.58
C ILE A 29 -50.24 -37.28 -41.30
N VAL A 30 -49.55 -38.32 -41.78
CA VAL A 30 -48.10 -38.50 -41.59
C VAL A 30 -47.27 -37.43 -42.31
N ALA A 31 -47.73 -36.86 -43.42
CA ALA A 31 -47.01 -35.79 -44.11
C ALA A 31 -47.18 -34.42 -43.43
N ASN A 32 -48.32 -34.18 -42.79
CA ASN A 32 -48.66 -32.88 -42.20
C ASN A 32 -48.20 -32.74 -40.74
N GLU A 33 -48.24 -33.81 -39.95
CA GLU A 33 -47.82 -33.78 -38.54
C GLU A 33 -46.34 -33.40 -38.34
N PRO A 34 -45.37 -33.90 -39.15
CA PRO A 34 -43.98 -33.45 -39.08
C PRO A 34 -43.84 -31.96 -39.43
N SER A 35 -44.57 -31.49 -40.44
CA SER A 35 -44.53 -30.09 -40.86
C SER A 35 -45.04 -29.16 -39.75
N LEU A 36 -46.13 -29.54 -39.09
CA LEU A 36 -46.69 -28.82 -37.94
C LEU A 36 -45.75 -28.87 -36.72
N ALA A 37 -45.10 -30.02 -36.47
CA ALA A 37 -44.11 -30.16 -35.41
C ALA A 37 -42.91 -29.23 -35.63
N PHE A 38 -42.37 -29.18 -36.87
CA PHE A 38 -41.28 -28.27 -37.21
C PHE A 38 -41.68 -26.79 -37.12
N TYR A 39 -42.92 -26.44 -37.51
CA TYR A 39 -43.43 -25.08 -37.34
C TYR A 39 -43.48 -24.67 -35.86
N ARG A 40 -44.00 -25.54 -34.98
CA ARG A 40 -44.03 -25.30 -33.53
C ARG A 40 -42.63 -25.15 -32.94
N LEU A 41 -41.68 -25.96 -33.39
CA LEU A 41 -40.28 -25.87 -32.97
C LEU A 41 -39.66 -24.55 -33.41
N GLN A 42 -39.84 -24.17 -34.68
CA GLN A 42 -39.35 -22.90 -35.21
C GLN A 42 -39.92 -21.71 -34.43
N GLU A 43 -41.22 -21.74 -34.15
CA GLU A 43 -41.88 -20.67 -33.40
C GLU A 43 -41.38 -20.57 -31.96
N HIS A 44 -41.17 -21.72 -31.29
CA HIS A 44 -40.57 -21.76 -29.96
C HIS A 44 -39.15 -21.19 -29.96
N VAL A 45 -38.29 -21.62 -30.90
CA VAL A 45 -36.93 -21.08 -31.02
C VAL A 45 -36.97 -19.57 -31.27
N ARG A 46 -37.84 -19.10 -32.17
CA ARG A 46 -37.99 -17.66 -32.46
C ARG A 46 -38.43 -16.85 -31.24
N LYS A 47 -39.26 -17.41 -30.36
CA LYS A 47 -39.75 -16.74 -29.13
C LYS A 47 -38.76 -16.84 -27.97
N ALA A 48 -38.11 -17.99 -27.79
CA ALA A 48 -37.28 -18.28 -26.63
C ALA A 48 -35.83 -17.79 -26.80
N LEU A 49 -35.28 -17.80 -28.02
CA LEU A 49 -33.88 -17.48 -28.25
C LEU A 49 -33.53 -16.00 -28.02
N PRO A 50 -34.31 -15.00 -28.50
CA PRO A 50 -33.97 -13.59 -28.31
C PRO A 50 -33.79 -13.17 -26.83
N PRO A 51 -34.76 -13.42 -25.91
CA PRO A 51 -34.58 -13.04 -24.51
C PRO A 51 -33.45 -13.84 -23.83
N MET A 52 -33.19 -15.07 -24.25
CA MET A 52 -32.06 -15.86 -23.74
C MET A 52 -30.71 -15.25 -24.13
N VAL A 53 -30.58 -14.74 -25.36
CA VAL A 53 -29.37 -14.05 -25.81
C VAL A 53 -29.18 -12.73 -25.08
N GLU A 54 -30.24 -11.94 -24.89
CA GLU A 54 -30.21 -10.69 -24.12
C GLU A 54 -29.73 -10.94 -22.69
N LYS A 55 -30.31 -11.96 -22.01
CA LYS A 55 -29.88 -12.36 -20.66
C LYS A 55 -28.44 -12.84 -20.61
N ARG A 56 -27.98 -13.54 -21.64
CA ARG A 56 -26.56 -13.95 -21.72
C ARG A 56 -25.64 -12.73 -21.82
N VAL A 57 -26.00 -11.71 -22.60
CA VAL A 57 -25.20 -10.47 -22.72
C VAL A 57 -25.19 -9.73 -21.38
N GLU A 58 -26.34 -9.60 -20.73
CA GLU A 58 -26.45 -8.99 -19.39
C GLU A 58 -25.54 -9.68 -18.37
N VAL A 59 -25.59 -11.02 -18.30
CA VAL A 59 -24.74 -11.80 -17.38
C VAL A 59 -23.25 -11.62 -17.69
N LEU A 60 -22.85 -11.52 -18.95
CA LEU A 60 -21.45 -11.29 -19.33
C LEU A 60 -20.96 -9.91 -18.88
N GLU A 61 -21.81 -8.89 -18.99
CA GLU A 61 -21.47 -7.55 -18.52
C GLU A 61 -21.37 -7.50 -16.99
N LEU A 62 -22.32 -8.11 -16.27
CA LEU A 62 -22.25 -8.24 -14.81
C LEU A 62 -20.99 -8.98 -14.37
N LYS A 63 -20.62 -10.06 -15.07
CA LYS A 63 -19.38 -10.81 -14.79
C LYS A 63 -18.15 -9.92 -14.93
N LYS A 64 -18.08 -9.10 -15.98
CA LYS A 64 -16.96 -8.18 -16.21
C LYS A 64 -16.86 -7.14 -15.10
N GLN A 65 -17.99 -6.56 -14.68
CA GLN A 65 -18.02 -5.59 -13.59
C GLN A 65 -17.62 -6.22 -12.25
N LEU A 66 -18.14 -7.41 -11.94
CA LEU A 66 -17.77 -8.16 -10.74
C LEU A 66 -16.26 -8.44 -10.71
N GLN A 67 -15.67 -8.85 -11.84
CA GLN A 67 -14.24 -9.09 -11.93
C GLN A 67 -13.44 -7.80 -11.67
N GLY A 68 -13.88 -6.65 -12.21
CA GLY A 68 -13.29 -5.34 -11.90
C GLY A 68 -13.32 -5.02 -10.41
N HIS A 69 -14.48 -5.21 -9.75
CA HIS A 69 -14.60 -4.99 -8.31
C HIS A 69 -13.74 -5.95 -7.48
N CYS A 70 -13.59 -7.21 -7.90
CA CYS A 70 -12.66 -8.13 -7.24
C CYS A 70 -11.22 -7.61 -7.32
N TYR A 71 -10.77 -7.10 -8.47
CA TYR A 71 -9.44 -6.50 -8.59
C TYR A 71 -9.27 -5.28 -7.69
N ASP A 72 -10.26 -4.39 -7.63
CA ASP A 72 -10.21 -3.20 -6.77
C ASP A 72 -10.08 -3.59 -5.29
N VAL A 73 -10.84 -4.60 -4.86
CA VAL A 73 -10.79 -5.12 -3.48
C VAL A 73 -9.44 -5.76 -3.19
N GLU A 74 -8.92 -6.62 -4.07
CA GLU A 74 -7.60 -7.24 -3.91
C GLU A 74 -6.49 -6.19 -3.85
N TYR A 75 -6.59 -5.14 -4.67
CA TYR A 75 -5.68 -4.01 -4.66
C TYR A 75 -5.75 -3.25 -3.33
N ALA A 76 -6.96 -2.89 -2.86
CA ALA A 76 -7.15 -2.19 -1.59
C ALA A 76 -6.61 -3.00 -0.39
N VAL A 77 -6.86 -4.31 -0.35
CA VAL A 77 -6.33 -5.22 0.67
C VAL A 77 -4.80 -5.24 0.63
N SER A 78 -4.21 -5.30 -0.57
CA SER A 78 -2.76 -5.29 -0.74
C SER A 78 -2.15 -3.97 -0.25
N ALA A 79 -2.78 -2.83 -0.56
CA ALA A 79 -2.33 -1.52 -0.09
C ALA A 79 -2.39 -1.40 1.44
N ILE A 80 -3.44 -1.92 2.08
CA ILE A 80 -3.53 -1.92 3.55
C ILE A 80 -2.42 -2.79 4.17
N LYS A 81 -2.12 -3.94 3.57
CA LYS A 81 -1.03 -4.82 4.05
C LYS A 81 0.33 -4.14 3.96
N THR A 82 0.63 -3.45 2.86
CA THR A 82 1.90 -2.72 2.74
C THR A 82 1.99 -1.53 3.70
N MET A 83 0.86 -0.89 4.03
CA MET A 83 0.83 0.13 5.09
C MET A 83 1.16 -0.46 6.46
N GLN A 84 0.74 -1.69 6.76
CA GLN A 84 1.08 -2.37 8.00
C GLN A 84 2.58 -2.61 8.13
N ASP A 85 3.29 -2.86 7.02
CA ASP A 85 4.75 -3.01 7.03
C ASP A 85 5.50 -1.72 7.44
N ALA A 86 4.88 -0.55 7.22
CA ALA A 86 5.44 0.75 7.61
C ALA A 86 5.43 0.99 9.14
N ASP A 87 4.68 0.19 9.91
CA ASP A 87 4.57 0.28 11.38
C ASP A 87 5.95 0.26 12.06
N LYS A 88 6.86 -0.63 11.61
CA LYS A 88 8.23 -0.72 12.15
C LYS A 88 9.02 0.57 11.96
N SER A 89 8.86 1.24 10.81
CA SER A 89 9.53 2.52 10.52
C SER A 89 9.00 3.63 11.41
N PHE A 90 7.70 3.63 11.71
CA PHE A 90 7.09 4.59 12.64
C PHE A 90 7.58 4.35 14.08
N ILE A 91 7.64 3.09 14.54
CA ILE A 91 8.15 2.74 15.87
C ILE A 91 9.61 3.20 16.03
N ASN A 92 10.46 2.90 15.04
CA ASN A 92 11.87 3.32 15.06
C ASN A 92 11.98 4.86 15.10
N THR A 93 11.20 5.56 14.28
CA THR A 93 11.16 7.03 14.28
C THR A 93 10.77 7.58 15.66
N ILE A 94 9.77 6.98 16.32
CA ILE A 94 9.35 7.35 17.67
C ILE A 94 10.48 7.12 18.69
N GLU A 95 11.19 6.00 18.58
CA GLU A 95 12.31 5.67 19.46
C GLU A 95 13.47 6.66 19.32
N LEU A 96 13.86 6.99 18.08
CA LEU A 96 14.87 8.01 17.80
C LEU A 96 14.49 9.39 18.36
N ILE A 97 13.21 9.77 18.27
CA ILE A 97 12.72 11.03 18.86
C ILE A 97 12.82 10.98 20.39
N LYS A 98 12.41 9.88 21.04
CA LYS A 98 12.53 9.72 22.49
C LYS A 98 13.99 9.82 22.94
N ASN A 99 14.90 9.16 22.24
CA ASN A 99 16.34 9.22 22.51
C ASN A 99 16.89 10.64 22.33
N SER A 100 16.48 11.34 21.27
CA SER A 100 16.88 12.72 21.02
C SER A 100 16.41 13.68 22.13
N ILE A 101 15.17 13.50 22.62
CA ILE A 101 14.64 14.26 23.76
C ILE A 101 15.46 13.98 25.02
N HIS A 102 15.79 12.72 25.29
CA HIS A 102 16.60 12.35 26.44
C HIS A 102 18.00 12.96 26.39
N LEU A 103 18.69 12.85 25.26
CA LEU A 103 20.01 13.46 25.05
C LEU A 103 19.95 14.98 25.20
N LYS A 104 18.92 15.64 24.67
CA LYS A 104 18.72 17.09 24.87
C LYS A 104 18.56 17.45 26.35
N GLN A 105 17.84 16.64 27.14
CA GLN A 105 17.69 16.86 28.58
C GLN A 105 19.02 16.67 29.32
N GLN A 106 19.78 15.62 28.98
CA GLN A 106 21.12 15.40 29.55
C GLN A 106 22.07 16.56 29.25
N LEU A 107 22.09 17.04 28.00
CA LEU A 107 22.92 18.19 27.61
C LEU A 107 22.56 19.45 28.39
N LYS A 108 21.26 19.76 28.52
CA LYS A 108 20.80 20.90 29.34
C LYS A 108 21.22 20.77 30.80
N PHE A 109 21.17 19.57 31.37
CA PHE A 109 21.58 19.33 32.75
C PHE A 109 23.07 19.52 32.95
N GLU A 110 23.90 18.98 32.04
CA GLU A 110 25.35 19.18 32.06
C GLU A 110 25.75 20.65 31.82
N GLU A 111 25.07 21.35 30.91
CA GLU A 111 25.28 22.78 30.66
C GLU A 111 24.98 23.63 31.91
N GLN A 112 23.87 23.34 32.60
CA GLN A 112 23.55 23.99 33.88
C GLN A 112 24.59 23.69 34.97
N ARG A 113 25.14 22.46 35.01
CA ARG A 113 26.23 22.11 35.94
C ARG A 113 27.52 22.86 35.61
N ARG A 114 27.88 22.97 34.34
CA ARG A 114 29.06 23.73 33.89
C ARG A 114 28.93 25.21 34.23
N ASN A 115 27.79 25.84 33.92
CA ASN A 115 27.55 27.24 34.25
C ASN A 115 27.66 27.53 35.75
N LYS A 116 27.22 26.61 36.63
CA LYS A 116 27.43 26.74 38.08
C LYS A 116 28.91 26.65 38.47
N LYS A 117 29.67 25.76 37.83
CA LYS A 117 31.09 25.53 38.12
C LYS A 117 31.97 26.68 37.63
N ASP A 118 31.66 27.24 36.47
CA ASP A 118 32.35 28.41 35.92
C ASP A 118 32.00 29.68 36.69
N GLY A 119 30.72 29.87 37.07
CA GLY A 119 30.33 30.95 37.99
C GLY A 119 30.99 30.84 39.37
N GLN A 120 31.21 29.64 39.88
CA GLN A 120 31.92 29.42 41.15
C GLN A 120 33.44 29.69 41.03
N ARG A 121 34.05 29.34 39.89
CA ARG A 121 35.45 29.70 39.60
C ARG A 121 35.63 31.21 39.46
N ASP A 122 34.74 31.88 38.72
CA ASP A 122 34.79 33.33 38.56
C ASP A 122 34.57 34.06 39.90
N SER A 123 33.69 33.52 40.75
CA SER A 123 33.51 33.99 42.13
C SER A 123 34.75 33.76 43.01
N MET A 124 35.43 32.62 42.89
CA MET A 124 36.70 32.35 43.58
C MET A 124 37.82 33.27 43.10
N TYR A 125 37.97 33.49 41.79
CA TYR A 125 38.95 34.43 41.22
C TYR A 125 38.67 35.87 41.68
N LYS A 126 37.41 36.32 41.68
CA LYS A 126 37.03 37.64 42.23
C LYS A 126 37.31 37.76 43.72
N ARG A 127 37.00 36.73 44.51
CA ARG A 127 37.29 36.71 45.95
C ARG A 127 38.79 36.72 46.26
N LEU A 128 39.59 35.96 45.52
CA LEU A 128 41.03 35.91 45.71
C LEU A 128 41.68 37.22 45.23
N SER A 129 41.24 37.75 44.08
CA SER A 129 41.70 39.04 43.54
C SER A 129 41.39 40.21 44.48
N ALA A 130 40.25 40.20 45.18
CA ALA A 130 39.93 41.23 46.17
C ALA A 130 40.78 41.18 47.45
N HIS A 131 41.61 40.15 47.63
CA HIS A 131 42.54 40.00 48.76
C HIS A 131 44.01 40.08 48.36
N ILE A 132 44.31 40.22 47.07
CA ILE A 132 45.63 40.66 46.63
C ILE A 132 45.65 42.17 46.87
N PRO A 133 46.54 42.70 47.73
CA PRO A 133 46.68 44.14 47.89
C PRO A 133 46.87 44.75 46.50
N THR A 134 46.08 45.76 46.15
CA THR A 134 46.33 46.56 44.95
C THR A 134 47.80 46.96 44.97
N LEU A 135 48.45 46.65 43.85
CA LEU A 135 49.87 46.84 43.56
C LEU A 135 50.19 48.35 43.43
N ASP A 136 49.64 49.18 44.32
CA ASP A 136 49.84 50.63 44.31
C ASP A 136 51.05 51.02 45.17
N HIS A 137 51.68 50.08 45.89
CA HIS A 137 52.77 50.36 46.85
C HIS A 137 53.99 49.45 46.66
N LEU A 138 54.33 49.09 45.41
CA LEU A 138 55.65 48.52 45.10
C LEU A 138 56.43 49.43 44.12
N PRO A 139 57.77 49.49 44.21
CA PRO A 139 58.60 50.27 43.30
C PRO A 139 58.34 49.87 41.84
N ASP A 140 58.28 50.86 40.94
CA ASP A 140 57.88 50.71 39.52
C ASP A 140 58.60 49.58 38.78
N ASP A 141 59.88 49.32 39.10
CA ASP A 141 60.70 48.29 38.44
C ASP A 141 60.24 46.85 38.68
N ILE A 142 59.51 46.56 39.77
CA ILE A 142 59.03 45.20 40.07
C ILE A 142 57.59 45.01 39.57
N SER A 143 56.81 46.09 39.51
CA SER A 143 55.42 46.08 39.07
C SER A 143 55.29 45.66 37.60
N ASP A 144 56.15 46.18 36.72
CA ASP A 144 56.13 45.83 35.30
C ASP A 144 56.56 44.38 35.06
N VAL A 145 57.51 43.86 35.84
CA VAL A 145 57.95 42.46 35.74
C VAL A 145 56.83 41.50 36.17
N VAL A 146 56.10 41.84 37.24
CA VAL A 146 54.97 41.03 37.71
C VAL A 146 53.79 41.12 36.72
N ARG A 147 53.52 42.30 36.15
CA ARG A 147 52.47 42.49 35.14
C ARG A 147 52.79 41.79 33.82
N GLU A 148 54.04 41.85 33.35
CA GLU A 148 54.49 41.12 32.16
C GLU A 148 54.39 39.61 32.39
N THR A 149 54.78 39.13 33.58
CA THR A 149 54.69 37.72 33.95
C THR A 149 53.23 37.25 34.00
N ALA A 150 52.33 38.05 34.57
CA ALA A 150 50.90 37.75 34.59
C ALA A 150 50.31 37.67 33.16
N ASN A 151 50.64 38.65 32.30
CA ASN A 151 50.19 38.67 30.90
C ASN A 151 50.73 37.48 30.09
N ARG A 152 51.99 37.06 30.31
CA ARG A 152 52.56 35.87 29.66
C ARG A 152 51.88 34.59 30.11
N VAL A 153 51.60 34.44 31.42
CA VAL A 153 50.91 33.27 31.96
C VAL A 153 49.48 33.19 31.43
N GLU A 154 48.77 34.32 31.35
CA GLU A 154 47.42 34.38 30.79
C GLU A 154 47.38 34.03 29.29
N SER A 155 48.36 34.52 28.51
CA SER A 155 48.54 34.16 27.11
C SER A 155 48.79 32.65 26.92
N MET A 156 49.66 32.05 27.75
CA MET A 156 49.91 30.60 27.73
C MET A 156 48.66 29.79 28.09
N MET A 157 47.88 30.23 29.07
CA MET A 157 46.63 29.54 29.46
C MET A 157 45.56 29.61 28.36
N ASN A 158 45.43 30.74 27.67
CA ASN A 158 44.51 30.86 26.53
C ASN A 158 44.95 30.01 25.34
N HIS A 159 46.25 29.90 25.07
CA HIS A 159 46.79 29.01 24.05
C HIS A 159 46.51 27.53 24.35
N ALA A 160 46.65 27.12 25.62
CA ALA A 160 46.35 25.76 26.09
C ALA A 160 44.85 25.39 26.04
N ARG A 161 43.96 26.39 26.14
CA ARG A 161 42.51 26.20 25.99
C ARG A 161 42.14 25.94 24.53
N HIS A 162 42.65 26.72 23.59
CA HIS A 162 42.38 26.54 22.16
C HIS A 162 42.92 25.21 21.61
N THR A 163 44.09 24.75 22.08
CA THR A 163 44.66 23.46 21.63
C THR A 163 43.83 22.26 22.08
N ASN A 164 43.20 22.32 23.25
CA ASN A 164 42.31 21.26 23.74
C ASN A 164 40.96 21.18 23.00
N GLU A 165 40.46 22.29 22.45
CA GLU A 165 39.25 22.27 21.61
C GLU A 165 39.50 21.64 20.23
N LEU A 166 40.65 21.94 19.60
CA LEU A 166 41.07 21.37 18.31
C LEU A 166 41.33 19.85 18.35
N GLN A 167 41.75 19.30 19.50
CA GLN A 167 41.92 17.84 19.64
C GLN A 167 40.59 17.09 19.78
N ARG A 168 39.55 17.71 20.35
CA ARG A 168 38.24 17.07 20.53
C ARG A 168 37.43 16.98 19.23
N SER A 169 37.62 17.90 18.29
CA SER A 169 36.95 17.85 16.98
C SER A 169 37.42 16.70 16.11
N ASN A 170 38.69 16.27 16.24
CA ASN A 170 39.28 15.25 15.35
C ASN A 170 38.98 13.80 15.76
N THR A 171 38.47 13.54 16.96
CA THR A 171 38.19 12.16 17.43
C THR A 171 36.75 11.70 17.17
N THR A 172 35.86 12.57 16.66
CA THR A 172 34.42 12.27 16.52
C THR A 172 34.03 11.81 15.10
N GLN A 173 34.99 11.48 14.23
CA GLN A 173 34.73 11.11 12.82
C GLN A 173 35.24 9.72 12.38
N ASN A 174 35.61 8.82 13.30
CA ASN A 174 35.90 7.42 12.98
C ASN A 174 34.96 6.47 13.70
#